data_AF-A0A9X1R671-F1
#
_entry.id   AF-A0A9X1R671-F1
#
_cell.length_a   1.000
_cell.length_b   1.000
_cell.length_c   1.000
_cell.angle_alpha   90.00
_cell.angle_beta   90.00
_cell.angle_gamma   90.00
#
_symmetry.space_group_name_H-M   'P 1'
#
loop_
_entity.id
_entity.type
_entity.pdbx_description
1 polymer ?
#
loop_
_entity_poly.entity_id
_entity_poly.type
_entity_poly.pdbx_seq_one_letter_code
_entity_poly.pdbx_strand_id
1 'polypeptide(L)'
;MTTSIITTVLIFIFLYFIKKTSKRKSKIDENGNSVHRLPLLYGIVGIIPLIISLIISIATIVDIENIDLANIIPIIVLFTSLGIIMCLMTWMNKVILNSNEIIQRNMWGKTISIKLDEIKSIKFNRVSLYLNIRDGKKKIKCHEHLEGFQEIVKKLSDKTEMSEAEMGIVI
;
A
#
# COMPACT_ATOMS: atom_id res chain seq x y z
N MET A 1 -30.18 7.75 8.35
CA MET A 1 -29.26 8.61 9.15
C MET A 1 -28.36 7.78 10.07
N THR A 2 -28.90 6.79 10.79
CA THR A 2 -28.14 5.89 11.68
C THR A 2 -27.10 5.02 10.96
N THR A 3 -27.41 4.48 9.78
CA THR A 3 -26.46 3.68 8.96
C THR A 3 -25.23 4.46 8.51
N SER A 4 -25.39 5.75 8.20
CA SER A 4 -24.31 6.66 7.80
C SER A 4 -23.37 7.00 8.95
N ILE A 5 -23.89 7.10 10.17
CA ILE A 5 -23.08 7.37 11.38
C ILE A 5 -22.21 6.15 11.70
N ILE A 6 -22.79 4.94 11.67
CA ILE A 6 -22.07 3.69 11.96
C ILE A 6 -20.94 3.48 10.95
N THR A 7 -21.20 3.67 9.66
CA THR A 7 -20.17 3.54 8.61
C THR A 7 -19.05 4.55 8.79
N THR A 8 -19.36 5.80 9.13
CA THR A 8 -18.35 6.83 9.40
C THR A 8 -17.44 6.45 10.57
N VAL A 9 -18.03 5.99 11.69
CA VAL A 9 -17.26 5.56 12.88
C VAL A 9 -16.35 4.38 12.55
N LEU A 10 -16.82 3.39 11.78
CA LEU A 10 -16.02 2.25 11.35
C LEU A 10 -14.83 2.66 10.48
N ILE A 11 -15.02 3.61 9.55
CA ILE A 11 -13.94 4.14 8.72
C ILE A 11 -12.89 4.83 9.59
N PHE A 12 -13.29 5.65 10.56
CA PHE A 12 -12.35 6.31 11.48
C PHE A 12 -11.54 5.31 12.31
N ILE A 13 -12.18 4.27 12.84
CA ILE A 13 -11.50 3.19 13.57
C ILE A 13 -10.48 2.51 12.65
N PHE A 14 -10.89 2.17 11.43
CA PHE A 14 -10.01 1.53 10.45
C PHE A 14 -8.78 2.39 10.10
N LEU A 15 -8.99 3.68 9.80
CA LEU A 15 -7.91 4.64 9.54
C LEU A 15 -6.98 4.79 10.75
N TYR A 16 -7.53 4.84 11.96
CA TYR A 16 -6.75 4.88 13.18
C TYR A 16 -5.85 3.65 13.34
N PHE A 17 -6.38 2.45 13.08
CA PHE A 17 -5.58 1.21 13.13
C PHE A 17 -4.48 1.17 12.07
N ILE A 18 -4.75 1.62 10.84
CA ILE A 18 -3.72 1.74 9.80
C ILE A 18 -2.62 2.70 10.25
N LYS A 19 -2.97 3.90 10.73
CA LYS A 19 -2.00 4.90 11.17
C LYS A 19 -1.14 4.36 12.33
N LYS A 20 -1.75 3.65 13.27
CA LYS A 20 -1.04 3.00 14.38
C LYS A 20 -0.07 1.92 13.88
N THR A 21 -0.44 1.17 12.83
CA THR A 21 0.40 0.09 12.27
C THR A 21 1.57 0.63 11.46
N SER A 22 1.37 1.72 10.72
CA SER A 22 2.45 2.43 10.02
C SER A 22 3.57 2.91 10.94
N LYS A 23 3.23 3.32 12.18
CA LYS A 23 4.20 3.73 13.21
C LYS A 23 5.01 2.57 13.80
N ARG A 24 4.71 1.32 13.46
CA ARG A 24 5.51 0.17 13.92
C ARG A 24 6.88 0.21 13.25
N LYS A 25 7.89 -0.30 13.96
CA LYS A 25 9.23 -0.48 13.40
C LYS A 25 9.18 -1.47 12.24
N SER A 26 10.00 -1.21 11.23
CA SER A 26 10.16 -2.12 10.09
C SER A 26 10.73 -3.48 10.55
N LYS A 27 10.52 -4.51 9.74
CA LYS A 27 11.17 -5.81 9.97
C LYS A 27 12.58 -5.75 9.39
N ILE A 28 13.55 -6.29 10.11
CA ILE A 28 14.94 -6.41 9.64
C ILE A 28 15.06 -7.76 8.91
N ASP A 29 15.68 -7.77 7.73
CA ASP A 29 15.99 -9.01 7.01
C ASP A 29 17.25 -9.71 7.57
N GLU A 30 17.56 -10.90 7.05
CA GLU A 30 18.74 -11.69 7.45
C GLU A 30 20.08 -10.98 7.15
N ASN A 31 20.08 -10.00 6.26
CA ASN A 31 21.24 -9.19 5.87
C ASN A 31 21.34 -7.87 6.65
N GLY A 32 20.45 -7.63 7.63
CA GLY A 32 20.41 -6.39 8.41
C GLY A 32 19.70 -5.22 7.71
N ASN A 33 19.02 -5.44 6.58
CA ASN A 33 18.30 -4.41 5.86
C ASN A 33 16.92 -4.17 6.45
N SER A 34 16.47 -2.92 6.42
CA SER A 34 15.13 -2.56 6.87
C SER A 34 14.11 -2.81 5.75
N VAL A 35 13.09 -3.63 6.05
CA VAL A 35 12.03 -4.00 5.10
C VAL A 35 10.71 -3.39 5.52
N HIS A 36 10.23 -2.48 4.67
CA HIS A 36 8.99 -1.75 4.83
C HIS A 36 7.92 -2.36 3.94
N ARG A 37 6.79 -2.76 4.54
CA ARG A 37 5.64 -3.34 3.83
C ARG A 37 4.37 -2.62 4.21
N LEU A 38 3.34 -2.77 3.40
CA LEU A 38 2.01 -2.32 3.80
C LEU A 38 1.50 -3.19 4.96
N PRO A 39 0.79 -2.60 5.93
CA PRO A 39 0.14 -3.33 7.00
C PRO A 39 -0.76 -4.46 6.48
N LEU A 40 -0.76 -5.59 7.17
CA LEU A 40 -1.63 -6.74 6.83
C LEU A 40 -3.11 -6.39 6.75
N LEU A 41 -3.55 -5.33 7.43
CA LEU A 41 -4.90 -4.78 7.35
C LEU A 41 -5.34 -4.50 5.91
N TYR A 42 -4.44 -4.04 5.04
CA TYR A 42 -4.74 -3.84 3.62
C TYR A 42 -5.10 -5.14 2.91
N GLY A 43 -4.41 -6.23 3.24
CA GLY A 43 -4.69 -7.56 2.72
C GLY A 43 -6.02 -8.10 3.25
N ILE A 44 -6.31 -7.89 4.54
CA ILE A 44 -7.60 -8.27 5.14
C ILE A 44 -8.76 -7.56 4.44
N VAL A 45 -8.63 -6.26 4.17
CA VAL A 45 -9.64 -5.54 3.40
C VAL A 45 -9.76 -6.07 1.97
N GLY A 46 -8.66 -6.53 1.36
CA GLY A 46 -8.67 -7.21 0.07
C GLY A 46 -9.40 -8.56 0.07
N ILE A 47 -9.49 -9.25 1.22
CA ILE A 47 -10.22 -10.53 1.33
C ILE A 47 -11.74 -10.33 1.31
N ILE A 48 -12.24 -9.22 1.87
CA ILE A 48 -13.68 -8.91 1.90
C ILE A 48 -14.35 -8.97 0.51
N PRO A 49 -13.86 -8.25 -0.52
CA PRO A 49 -14.45 -8.32 -1.86
C PRO A 49 -14.29 -9.70 -2.50
N LEU A 50 -13.26 -10.49 -2.15
CA LEU A 50 -13.14 -11.88 -2.61
C LEU A 50 -14.23 -12.77 -2.01
N ILE A 51 -14.55 -12.62 -0.72
CA ILE A 51 -15.64 -13.35 -0.07
C ILE A 51 -16.98 -12.96 -0.71
N ILE A 52 -17.23 -11.66 -0.92
CA ILE A 52 -18.44 -11.18 -1.59
C ILE A 52 -18.56 -11.78 -2.99
N SER A 53 -17.48 -11.75 -3.78
CA SER A 53 -17.44 -12.34 -5.11
C SER A 53 -17.74 -13.84 -5.09
N LEU A 54 -17.18 -14.57 -4.12
CA LEU A 54 -17.41 -16.00 -3.96
C LEU A 54 -18.89 -16.30 -3.62
N ILE A 55 -19.50 -15.53 -2.71
CA ILE A 55 -20.92 -15.68 -2.36
C ILE A 55 -21.80 -15.44 -3.59
N ILE A 56 -21.54 -14.36 -4.34
CA ILE A 56 -22.29 -14.05 -5.58
C ILE A 56 -22.11 -15.17 -6.60
N SER A 57 -20.89 -15.68 -6.77
CA SER A 57 -20.60 -16.77 -7.70
C SER A 57 -21.38 -18.04 -7.33
N ILE A 58 -21.41 -18.42 -6.06
CA ILE A 58 -22.16 -19.58 -5.57
C ILE A 58 -23.67 -19.38 -5.79
N ALA A 59 -24.22 -18.22 -5.43
CA ALA A 59 -25.63 -17.90 -5.65
C ALA A 59 -26.01 -17.97 -7.13
N THR A 60 -25.11 -17.50 -8.00
CA THR A 60 -25.29 -17.55 -9.46
C THR A 60 -25.32 -18.97 -10.00
N ILE A 61 -24.49 -19.87 -9.45
CA ILE A 61 -24.48 -21.29 -9.85
C ILE A 61 -25.75 -22.01 -9.39
N VAL A 62 -26.27 -21.67 -8.21
CA VAL A 62 -27.48 -22.31 -7.64
C VAL A 62 -28.75 -21.95 -8.42
N ASP A 63 -28.84 -20.73 -8.95
CA ASP A 63 -30.05 -20.23 -9.62
C ASP A 63 -29.78 -19.77 -11.07
N ILE A 64 -28.91 -20.52 -11.77
CA ILE A 64 -28.38 -20.11 -13.08
C ILE A 64 -29.44 -19.90 -14.16
N GLU A 65 -30.59 -20.58 -14.05
CA GLU A 65 -31.68 -20.50 -15.02
C GLU A 65 -32.48 -19.19 -14.91
N ASN A 66 -32.50 -18.56 -13.74
CA ASN A 66 -33.27 -17.34 -13.48
C ASN A 66 -32.41 -16.07 -13.43
N ILE A 67 -31.10 -16.21 -13.58
CA ILE A 67 -30.13 -15.14 -13.43
C ILE A 67 -29.62 -14.63 -14.78
N ASP A 68 -29.69 -13.31 -14.97
CA ASP A 68 -29.05 -12.65 -16.10
C ASP A 68 -27.54 -12.55 -15.91
N LEU A 69 -26.83 -13.52 -16.49
CA LEU A 69 -25.36 -13.61 -16.45
C LEU A 69 -24.67 -12.37 -17.02
N ALA A 70 -25.28 -11.66 -17.98
CA ALA A 70 -24.68 -10.48 -18.59
C ALA A 70 -24.51 -9.34 -17.57
N ASN A 71 -25.39 -9.26 -16.58
CA ASN A 71 -25.34 -8.26 -15.51
C ASN A 71 -24.46 -8.70 -14.33
N ILE A 72 -24.40 -9.99 -14.02
CA ILE A 72 -23.68 -10.50 -12.85
C ILE A 72 -22.19 -10.69 -13.09
N ILE A 73 -21.78 -11.17 -14.27
CA ILE A 73 -20.37 -11.43 -14.59
C ILE A 73 -19.48 -10.19 -14.38
N PRO A 74 -19.84 -8.98 -14.85
CA PRO A 74 -19.03 -7.79 -14.61
C PRO A 74 -18.84 -7.47 -13.12
N ILE A 75 -19.86 -7.73 -12.29
CA ILE A 75 -19.80 -7.52 -10.84
C ILE A 75 -18.81 -8.49 -10.20
N ILE A 76 -18.90 -9.79 -10.53
CA ILE A 76 -17.96 -10.81 -10.06
C ILE A 76 -16.53 -10.45 -10.45
N VAL A 77 -16.30 -10.05 -11.70
CA VAL A 77 -14.97 -9.66 -12.20
C VAL A 77 -14.44 -8.44 -11.45
N LEU A 78 -15.28 -7.43 -11.21
CA LEU A 78 -14.90 -6.22 -10.47
C LEU A 78 -14.48 -6.55 -9.03
N PHE A 79 -15.30 -7.27 -8.27
CA PHE A 79 -14.99 -7.62 -6.89
C PHE A 79 -13.78 -8.56 -6.79
N THR A 80 -13.67 -9.54 -7.69
CA THR A 80 -12.53 -10.46 -7.74
C THR A 80 -11.23 -9.72 -8.05
N SER A 81 -11.21 -8.90 -9.11
CA SER A 81 -10.01 -8.17 -9.51
C SER A 81 -9.58 -7.16 -8.44
N LEU A 82 -10.52 -6.42 -7.84
CA LEU A 82 -10.23 -5.50 -6.76
C LEU A 82 -9.60 -6.22 -5.55
N GLY A 83 -10.20 -7.34 -5.12
CA GLY A 83 -9.67 -8.12 -4.00
C GLY A 83 -8.28 -8.67 -4.26
N ILE A 84 -8.05 -9.24 -5.45
CA ILE A 84 -6.74 -9.74 -5.87
C ILE A 84 -5.71 -8.61 -5.86
N ILE A 85 -6.01 -7.46 -6.45
CA ILE A 85 -5.09 -6.31 -6.50
C ILE A 85 -4.70 -5.86 -5.09
N MET A 86 -5.66 -5.73 -4.17
CA MET A 86 -5.39 -5.31 -2.78
C MET A 86 -4.52 -6.32 -2.03
N CYS A 87 -4.79 -7.61 -2.18
CA CYS A 87 -3.98 -8.68 -1.58
C CYS A 87 -2.55 -8.67 -2.15
N LEU A 88 -2.40 -8.59 -3.47
CA LEU A 88 -1.10 -8.53 -4.13
C LEU A 88 -0.30 -7.28 -3.72
N MET A 89 -0.94 -6.11 -3.65
CA MET A 89 -0.30 -4.89 -3.17
C MET A 89 0.24 -5.05 -1.75
N THR A 90 -0.45 -5.79 -0.88
CA THR A 90 -0.02 -5.99 0.52
C THR A 90 1.14 -6.97 0.62
N TRP A 91 1.11 -8.07 -0.15
CA TRP A 91 2.08 -9.15 -0.02
C TRP A 91 3.34 -8.96 -0.86
N MET A 92 3.22 -8.39 -2.05
CA MET A 92 4.33 -8.29 -3.01
C MET A 92 5.03 -6.94 -2.98
N ASN A 93 4.32 -5.86 -2.67
CA ASN A 93 4.91 -4.53 -2.62
C ASN A 93 5.75 -4.36 -1.36
N LYS A 94 7.06 -4.15 -1.53
CA LYS A 94 7.97 -3.89 -0.42
C LYS A 94 9.00 -2.84 -0.82
N VAL A 95 9.38 -2.03 0.16
CA VAL A 95 10.50 -1.12 0.06
C VAL A 95 11.58 -1.63 1.01
N ILE A 96 12.78 -1.84 0.49
CA ILE A 96 13.93 -2.29 1.25
C ILE A 96 14.91 -1.12 1.31
N LEU A 97 15.36 -0.81 2.51
CA LEU A 97 16.27 0.28 2.79
C LEU A 97 17.56 -0.27 3.36
N ASN A 98 18.64 -0.06 2.61
CA ASN A 98 19.99 -0.50 2.95
C ASN A 98 20.81 0.72 3.41
N SER A 99 22.10 0.51 3.71
CA SER A 99 23.03 1.59 4.05
C SER A 99 23.26 2.57 2.89
N ASN A 100 23.22 2.07 1.65
CA ASN A 100 23.64 2.80 0.45
C ASN A 100 22.57 2.94 -0.63
N GLU A 101 21.48 2.18 -0.56
CA GLU A 101 20.44 2.20 -1.60
C GLU A 101 19.03 2.01 -1.01
N ILE A 102 18.05 2.43 -1.79
CA ILE A 102 16.64 2.16 -1.57
C ILE A 102 16.10 1.34 -2.75
N ILE A 103 15.46 0.22 -2.44
CA ILE A 103 14.97 -0.75 -3.41
C ILE A 103 13.46 -0.88 -3.25
N GLN A 104 12.73 -0.70 -4.35
CA GLN A 104 11.31 -1.01 -4.42
C GLN A 104 11.09 -2.29 -5.23
N ARG A 105 10.37 -3.25 -4.66
CA ARG A 105 9.74 -4.34 -5.41
C ARG A 105 8.26 -4.04 -5.51
N ASN A 106 7.74 -3.88 -6.72
CA ASN A 106 6.32 -3.60 -6.94
C ASN A 106 5.47 -4.88 -6.95
N MET A 107 4.14 -4.71 -7.04
CA MET A 107 3.20 -5.84 -7.06
C MET A 107 3.36 -6.77 -8.28
N TRP A 108 4.00 -6.32 -9.36
CA TRP A 108 4.30 -7.14 -10.53
C TRP A 108 5.67 -7.82 -10.45
N GLY A 109 6.35 -7.74 -9.30
CA GLY A 109 7.65 -8.36 -9.08
C GLY A 109 8.83 -7.60 -9.68
N LYS A 110 8.61 -6.45 -10.36
CA LYS A 110 9.68 -5.60 -10.88
C LYS A 110 10.41 -4.92 -9.72
N THR A 111 11.73 -5.02 -9.75
CA THR A 111 12.62 -4.40 -8.77
C THR A 111 13.25 -3.14 -9.37
N ILE A 112 13.21 -2.05 -8.61
CA ILE A 112 13.84 -0.77 -8.95
C ILE A 112 14.72 -0.39 -7.77
N SER A 113 16.02 -0.20 -8.01
CA SER A 113 16.96 0.33 -7.01
C SER A 113 17.48 1.69 -7.41
N ILE A 114 17.59 2.58 -6.42
CA ILE A 114 18.23 3.90 -6.50
C ILE A 114 19.25 3.97 -5.35
N LYS A 115 20.51 4.29 -5.66
CA LYS A 115 21.50 4.57 -4.62
C LYS A 115 21.21 5.92 -3.96
N LEU A 116 21.48 6.02 -2.67
CA LEU A 116 21.10 7.21 -1.88
C LEU A 116 21.85 8.46 -2.32
N ASP A 117 23.09 8.32 -2.79
CA ASP A 117 23.93 9.39 -3.36
C ASP A 117 23.48 9.83 -4.76
N GLU A 118 22.74 9.00 -5.48
CA GLU A 118 22.20 9.31 -6.82
C GLU A 118 20.82 9.99 -6.77
N ILE A 119 20.25 10.22 -5.58
CA ILE A 119 18.94 10.84 -5.42
C ILE A 119 19.01 12.32 -5.82
N LYS A 120 18.16 12.71 -6.78
CA LYS A 120 18.06 14.09 -7.27
C LYS A 120 16.84 14.83 -6.75
N SER A 121 15.78 14.12 -6.39
CA SER A 121 14.57 14.76 -5.88
C SER A 121 13.79 13.83 -4.96
N ILE A 122 13.31 14.39 -3.85
CA ILE A 122 12.37 13.76 -2.93
C ILE A 122 11.17 14.69 -2.80
N LYS A 123 9.96 14.20 -3.09
CA LYS A 123 8.72 14.99 -2.96
C LYS A 123 7.56 14.16 -2.44
N PHE A 124 6.97 14.61 -1.33
CA PHE A 124 5.74 14.05 -0.80
C PHE A 124 4.52 14.65 -1.52
N ASN A 125 3.66 13.78 -2.04
CA ASN A 125 2.38 14.17 -2.60
C ASN A 125 1.28 13.96 -1.56
N ARG A 126 0.70 15.05 -1.07
CA ARG A 126 -0.34 15.05 -0.02
C ARG A 126 -1.67 14.44 -0.46
N VAL A 127 -1.97 14.44 -1.76
CA VAL A 127 -3.22 13.86 -2.28
C VAL A 127 -3.10 12.34 -2.35
N SER A 128 -1.97 11.85 -2.87
CA SER A 128 -1.74 10.42 -3.05
C SER A 128 -1.05 9.74 -1.86
N LEU A 129 -0.64 10.51 -0.84
CA LEU A 129 0.11 10.07 0.34
C LEU A 129 1.38 9.26 -0.01
N TYR A 130 2.03 9.64 -1.11
CA TYR A 130 3.26 8.97 -1.59
C TYR A 130 4.45 9.92 -1.48
N LEU A 131 5.53 9.43 -0.85
CA LEU A 131 6.87 9.97 -0.99
C LEU A 131 7.47 9.46 -2.30
N ASN A 132 7.76 10.38 -3.21
CA ASN A 132 8.33 10.08 -4.51
C ASN A 132 9.83 10.40 -4.49
N ILE A 133 10.67 9.40 -4.77
CA ILE A 133 12.13 9.50 -4.79
C ILE A 133 12.59 9.23 -6.22
N ARG A 134 13.46 10.10 -6.77
CA ARG A 134 13.93 9.99 -8.16
C ARG A 134 15.42 10.27 -8.29
N ASP A 135 16.09 9.53 -9.17
CA ASP A 135 17.48 9.75 -9.64
C ASP A 135 17.54 10.46 -11.02
N GLY A 136 16.38 10.78 -11.59
CA GLY A 136 16.19 11.35 -12.93
C GLY A 136 15.74 10.35 -14.00
N LYS A 137 15.98 9.04 -13.82
CA LYS A 137 15.54 7.97 -14.74
C LYS A 137 14.51 7.05 -14.08
N LYS A 138 14.76 6.67 -12.83
CA LYS A 138 13.96 5.79 -12.01
C LYS A 138 13.13 6.59 -11.01
N LYS A 139 12.04 5.98 -10.59
CA LYS A 139 11.15 6.53 -9.57
C LYS A 139 10.75 5.44 -8.60
N ILE A 140 11.00 5.67 -7.32
CA ILE A 140 10.51 4.86 -6.22
C ILE A 140 9.37 5.61 -5.52
N LYS A 141 8.30 4.88 -5.18
CA LYS A 141 7.13 5.41 -4.46
C LYS A 141 6.96 4.69 -3.14
N CYS A 142 7.05 5.44 -2.04
CA CYS A 142 6.81 4.93 -0.69
C CYS A 142 5.49 5.51 -0.17
N HIS A 143 4.50 4.67 0.13
CA HIS A 143 3.24 5.14 0.71
C HIS A 143 3.44 5.46 2.18
N GLU A 144 2.77 6.50 2.71
CA GLU A 144 2.88 6.90 4.12
C GLU A 144 2.53 5.76 5.08
N HIS A 145 1.57 4.91 4.69
CA HIS A 145 1.13 3.79 5.52
C HIS A 145 2.08 2.59 5.55
N LEU A 146 3.23 2.63 4.87
CA LEU A 146 4.25 1.58 5.03
C LEU A 146 4.68 1.48 6.50
N GLU A 147 4.88 0.26 6.98
CA GLU A 147 5.47 -0.01 8.29
C GLU A 147 6.89 0.58 8.32
N GLY A 148 7.16 1.45 9.29
CA GLY A 148 8.46 2.13 9.41
C GLY A 148 8.65 3.25 8.39
N PHE A 149 7.59 3.83 7.81
CA PHE A 149 7.71 4.96 6.87
C PHE A 149 8.58 6.11 7.42
N GLN A 150 8.47 6.41 8.71
CA GLN A 150 9.28 7.43 9.38
C GLN A 150 10.79 7.09 9.38
N GLU A 151 11.15 5.81 9.41
CA GLU A 151 12.55 5.37 9.30
C GLU A 151 13.10 5.66 7.90
N ILE A 152 12.27 5.50 6.85
CA ILE A 152 12.63 5.88 5.48
C ILE A 152 12.89 7.38 5.40
N VAL A 153 11.97 8.19 5.91
CA VAL A 153 12.06 9.65 5.90
C VAL A 153 13.33 10.11 6.61
N LYS A 154 13.56 9.60 7.83
CA LYS A 154 14.75 9.93 8.62
C LYS A 154 16.03 9.55 7.89
N LYS A 155 16.13 8.34 7.34
CA LYS A 155 17.32 7.88 6.63
C LYS A 155 17.63 8.73 5.40
N LEU A 156 16.59 9.15 4.68
CA LEU A 156 16.74 10.04 3.53
C LEU A 156 17.18 11.44 3.97
N SER A 157 16.62 11.95 5.07
CA SER A 157 17.01 13.24 5.64
C SER A 157 18.48 13.24 6.05
N ASP A 158 18.92 12.20 6.78
CA ASP A 158 20.31 12.04 7.21
C ASP A 158 21.31 11.95 6.03
N LYS A 159 20.87 11.43 4.87
CA LYS A 159 21.75 11.21 3.70
C LYS A 159 21.72 12.30 2.65
N THR A 160 20.62 13.04 2.54
CA THR A 160 20.44 14.09 1.53
C THR A 160 20.50 15.50 2.13
N GLU A 161 20.67 15.60 3.45
CA GLU A 161 20.63 16.85 4.23
C GLU A 161 19.31 17.64 4.07
N MET A 162 18.30 17.04 3.44
CA MET A 162 16.96 17.62 3.30
C MET A 162 16.15 17.41 4.58
N SER A 163 15.51 18.45 5.06
CA SER A 163 14.53 18.37 6.16
C SER A 163 13.20 17.76 5.71
N GLU A 164 12.42 17.24 6.65
CA GLU A 164 11.08 16.71 6.38
C GLU A 164 10.15 17.76 5.74
N ALA A 165 10.27 19.02 6.19
CA ALA A 165 9.53 20.16 5.65
C ALA A 165 9.86 20.41 4.17
N GLU A 166 11.14 20.32 3.79
CA GLU A 166 11.58 20.45 2.38
C GLU A 166 11.10 19.26 1.52
N MET A 167 10.96 18.08 2.10
CA MET A 167 10.32 16.94 1.43
C MET A 167 8.81 17.11 1.28
N GLY A 168 8.21 18.13 1.90
CA GLY A 168 6.77 18.40 1.89
C GLY A 168 5.96 17.58 2.90
N ILE A 169 6.65 16.93 3.84
CA ILE A 169 6.07 16.17 4.93
C ILE A 169 5.84 17.14 6.10
N VAL A 170 4.59 17.31 6.49
CA VAL A 170 4.19 18.10 7.66
C VAL A 170 3.35 17.14 8.51
N ILE A 171 3.95 16.57 9.55
CA ILE A 171 3.33 15.58 10.44
C ILE A 171 2.52 16.29 11.52
#